data_AF-A0A2G8HZ33-F1
#
_entry.id   AF-A0A2G8HZ33-F1
#
_cell.length_a   1.000
_cell.length_b   1.000
_cell.length_c   1.000
_cell.angle_alpha   90.00
_cell.angle_beta   90.00
_cell.angle_gamma   90.00
#
_symmetry.space_group_name_H-M   'P 1'
#
loop_
_entity.id
_entity.type
_entity.pdbx_description
1 polymer ?
#
loop_
_entity_poly.entity_id
_entity_poly.type
_entity_poly.pdbx_seq_one_letter_code
_entity_poly.pdbx_strand_id
1 'polypeptide(L)'
;MKFSLLFFLISFSLNAKIDKRLCHLDENRVLKRVTPKHKPNYFFKTSPDGRYIYYIGNHKNWRLDTETGEELLIPGSADPVPSVDGKVMTSINWRIPGKKDWTLNLIPMKDWDIKRSFRGNPDESLVTTEMETSRTYQSVGTLGGNNYRVLSYDERVGSVALRDYSLNGKKFYSHTSEDHLQNLPQLRLPMISKDGQEFTSLDVNENQTVIYRIDNGGKSVQEVERLDFPSGKADFSRDNSKVVFHVTETVSKWAASQNSRELQMPPNFNDRAEVRNIFVYDRNTKSVIPVTQNNKGNSYYPVFLEDNRIVYLDQRGSDLSFVYSSFPKVIPKSIDKARECFEGASFDDSISKLAKIWQDVCTDWEGANGANKVMVLNISGELCKQIAEQSKDRDIALMCEALKKSEIKKPKVVKVENKFKKMVKVKCMICHQGSIPFFDKEKIKSHKDEILKRINSKDSSIRMPLGGELSKEEKKEFSNYLNSL
;
A
#
# COMPACT_ATOMS: atom_id res chain seq x y z
N MET A 1 -35.18 -57.43 31.04
CA MET A 1 -34.89 -56.72 29.77
C MET A 1 -35.40 -55.27 29.84
N LYS A 2 -34.64 -54.33 30.43
CA LYS A 2 -34.99 -52.88 30.45
C LYS A 2 -33.74 -51.99 30.62
N PHE A 3 -32.69 -52.17 29.79
CA PHE A 3 -31.47 -51.33 29.89
C PHE A 3 -30.83 -50.93 28.56
N SER A 4 -31.47 -51.17 27.41
CA SER A 4 -30.83 -50.97 26.10
C SER A 4 -31.29 -49.72 25.31
N LEU A 5 -32.11 -48.83 25.89
CA LEU A 5 -32.60 -47.65 25.15
C LEU A 5 -31.90 -46.31 25.50
N LEU A 6 -31.00 -46.28 26.49
CA LEU A 6 -30.36 -45.03 26.93
C LEU A 6 -29.03 -44.72 26.19
N PHE A 7 -28.51 -45.64 25.37
CA PHE A 7 -27.22 -45.46 24.70
C PHE A 7 -27.31 -44.88 23.26
N PHE A 8 -28.51 -44.64 22.73
CA PHE A 8 -28.70 -44.10 21.37
C PHE A 8 -28.91 -42.57 21.31
N LEU A 9 -28.98 -41.88 22.46
CA LEU A 9 -29.18 -40.43 22.54
C LEU A 9 -27.90 -39.61 22.80
N ILE A 10 -26.74 -40.27 22.96
CA ILE A 10 -25.46 -39.59 23.27
C ILE A 10 -24.55 -39.46 22.02
N SER A 11 -24.97 -40.00 20.87
CA SER A 11 -24.16 -39.99 19.64
C SER A 11 -24.56 -38.92 18.62
N PHE A 12 -25.39 -37.94 18.99
CA PHE A 12 -25.40 -36.66 18.26
C PHE A 12 -24.16 -35.88 18.67
N SER A 13 -23.00 -36.37 18.26
CA SER A 13 -21.82 -35.54 18.11
C SER A 13 -22.23 -34.42 17.17
N LEU A 14 -22.64 -33.28 17.75
CA LEU A 14 -22.81 -32.03 17.05
C LEU A 14 -21.46 -31.71 16.42
N ASN A 15 -21.24 -32.23 15.21
CA ASN A 15 -20.25 -31.70 14.30
C ASN A 15 -20.78 -30.31 13.94
N ALA A 16 -20.49 -29.34 14.82
CA ALA A 16 -20.77 -27.95 14.57
C ALA A 16 -20.11 -27.61 13.24
N LYS A 17 -20.94 -27.45 12.20
CA LYS A 17 -20.44 -27.09 10.88
C LYS A 17 -19.81 -25.71 11.02
N ILE A 18 -18.55 -25.55 10.58
CA ILE A 18 -17.92 -24.24 10.51
C ILE A 18 -18.83 -23.28 9.73
N ASP A 19 -19.12 -22.13 10.32
CA ASP A 19 -19.92 -21.09 9.67
C ASP A 19 -19.07 -20.42 8.58
N LYS A 20 -19.28 -20.84 7.32
CA LYS A 20 -18.60 -20.28 6.15
C LYS A 20 -18.79 -18.76 6.01
N ARG A 21 -19.81 -18.16 6.64
CA ARG A 21 -19.97 -16.70 6.62
C ARG A 21 -18.82 -15.97 7.32
N LEU A 22 -18.18 -16.63 8.29
CA LEU A 22 -17.00 -16.08 8.97
C LEU A 22 -15.74 -16.06 8.10
N CYS A 23 -15.77 -16.77 6.96
CA CYS A 23 -14.70 -16.74 5.98
C CYS A 23 -14.68 -15.45 5.18
N HIS A 24 -15.80 -14.73 5.04
CA HIS A 24 -15.89 -13.58 4.14
C HIS A 24 -15.45 -12.28 4.82
N LEU A 25 -14.57 -11.53 4.16
CA LEU A 25 -14.36 -10.13 4.48
C LEU A 25 -15.57 -9.28 4.09
N ASP A 26 -15.91 -8.31 4.94
CA ASP A 26 -16.94 -7.32 4.66
C ASP A 26 -16.63 -6.54 3.37
N GLU A 27 -17.46 -6.71 2.33
CA GLU A 27 -17.32 -6.06 1.02
C GLU A 27 -17.71 -4.57 1.01
N ASN A 28 -18.32 -4.04 2.08
CA ASN A 28 -18.75 -2.63 2.20
C ASN A 28 -17.58 -1.60 2.25
N ARG A 29 -16.38 -2.00 1.82
CA ARG A 29 -15.16 -1.21 1.83
C ARG A 29 -14.89 -0.51 0.51
N VAL A 30 -15.48 -1.02 -0.57
CA VAL A 30 -15.37 -0.41 -1.91
C VAL A 30 -16.14 0.90 -1.94
N LEU A 31 -15.41 2.00 -2.12
CA LEU A 31 -15.95 3.36 -2.12
C LEU A 31 -16.34 3.82 -3.52
N LYS A 32 -15.55 3.42 -4.53
CA LYS A 32 -15.71 3.87 -5.92
C LYS A 32 -15.07 2.85 -6.86
N ARG A 33 -15.66 2.67 -8.03
CA ARG A 33 -15.08 1.91 -9.15
C ARG A 33 -15.01 2.81 -10.37
N VAL A 34 -13.89 2.76 -11.09
CA VAL A 34 -13.68 3.55 -12.30
C VAL A 34 -13.13 2.63 -13.39
N THR A 35 -13.89 2.50 -14.48
CA THR A 35 -13.51 1.67 -15.61
C THR A 35 -12.90 2.58 -16.69
N PRO A 36 -11.61 2.43 -17.03
CA PRO A 36 -11.00 3.19 -18.12
C PRO A 36 -11.52 2.71 -19.48
N LYS A 37 -11.46 3.59 -20.49
CA LYS A 37 -11.78 3.29 -21.90
C LYS A 37 -10.81 2.28 -22.48
N HIS A 38 -9.54 2.37 -22.09
CA HIS A 38 -8.50 1.44 -22.51
C HIS A 38 -8.19 0.43 -21.40
N LYS A 39 -8.16 -0.86 -21.74
CA LYS A 39 -7.81 -1.93 -20.80
C LYS A 39 -6.40 -1.69 -20.25
N PRO A 40 -6.23 -1.49 -18.93
CA PRO A 40 -4.91 -1.28 -18.35
C PRO A 40 -4.02 -2.49 -18.51
N ASN A 41 -2.72 -2.25 -18.61
CA ASN A 41 -1.70 -3.26 -18.74
C ASN A 41 -0.56 -3.01 -17.73
N TYR A 42 -0.04 -4.08 -17.11
CA TYR A 42 1.14 -4.15 -16.23
C TYR A 42 1.22 -3.32 -14.94
N PHE A 43 0.67 -2.11 -14.91
CA PHE A 43 0.98 -1.13 -13.87
C PHE A 43 0.10 0.11 -13.95
N PHE A 44 -0.13 0.74 -12.81
CA PHE A 44 -0.62 2.11 -12.74
C PHE A 44 -0.06 2.81 -11.49
N LYS A 45 -0.13 4.14 -11.50
CA LYS A 45 0.11 5.01 -10.35
C LYS A 45 -0.97 6.05 -10.24
N THR A 46 -1.04 6.73 -9.11
CA THR A 46 -2.07 7.75 -8.85
C THR A 46 -1.44 9.06 -8.39
N SER A 47 -2.17 10.17 -8.52
CA SER A 47 -1.94 11.34 -7.68
C SER A 47 -2.22 10.98 -6.21
N PRO A 48 -1.65 11.71 -5.22
CA PRO A 48 -1.84 11.45 -3.80
C PRO A 48 -3.30 11.48 -3.35
N ASP A 49 -4.12 12.36 -3.93
CA ASP A 49 -5.57 12.46 -3.67
C ASP A 49 -6.38 11.37 -4.40
N GLY A 50 -5.74 10.65 -5.32
CA GLY A 50 -6.35 9.65 -6.18
C GLY A 50 -7.21 10.23 -7.28
N ARG A 51 -7.20 11.53 -7.55
CA ARG A 51 -7.99 12.11 -8.65
C ARG A 51 -7.51 11.62 -10.01
N TYR A 52 -6.20 11.58 -10.22
CA TYR A 52 -5.58 11.18 -11.48
C TYR A 52 -4.98 9.79 -11.37
N ILE A 53 -5.21 8.96 -12.39
CA ILE A 53 -4.60 7.64 -12.54
C ILE A 53 -3.75 7.63 -13.81
N TYR A 54 -2.50 7.20 -13.68
CA TYR A 54 -1.53 7.07 -14.77
C TYR A 54 -1.34 5.59 -15.05
N TYR A 55 -1.64 5.15 -16.26
CA TYR A 55 -1.62 3.72 -16.60
C TYR A 55 -1.26 3.48 -18.07
N ILE A 56 -0.93 2.24 -18.40
CA ILE A 56 -0.64 1.81 -19.76
C ILE A 56 -1.90 1.18 -20.35
N GLY A 57 -2.31 1.60 -21.54
CA GLY A 57 -3.45 1.03 -22.27
C GLY A 57 -3.18 1.06 -23.77
N ASN A 58 -3.41 -0.07 -24.45
CA ASN A 58 -3.12 -0.21 -25.89
C ASN A 58 -1.69 0.21 -26.27
N HIS A 59 -0.70 -0.23 -25.48
CA HIS A 59 0.73 0.09 -25.64
C HIS A 59 1.08 1.59 -25.59
N LYS A 60 0.24 2.41 -24.96
CA LYS A 60 0.45 3.85 -24.76
C LYS A 60 0.22 4.22 -23.30
N ASN A 61 0.82 5.34 -22.89
CA ASN A 61 0.64 5.90 -21.56
C ASN A 61 -0.55 6.88 -21.53
N TRP A 62 -1.40 6.74 -20.51
CA TRP A 62 -2.62 7.54 -20.35
C TRP A 62 -2.70 8.13 -18.94
N ARG A 63 -3.27 9.33 -18.85
CA ARG A 63 -3.78 9.92 -17.60
C ARG A 63 -5.30 9.87 -17.64
N LEU A 64 -5.93 9.24 -16.66
CA LEU A 64 -7.37 9.27 -16.42
C LEU A 64 -7.67 10.27 -15.28
N ASP A 65 -8.55 11.25 -15.54
CA ASP A 65 -9.20 12.02 -14.47
C ASP A 65 -10.43 11.23 -14.00
N THR A 66 -10.41 10.78 -12.76
CA THR A 66 -11.48 9.91 -12.22
C THR A 66 -12.76 10.66 -11.85
N GLU A 67 -12.76 11.99 -11.83
CA GLU A 67 -13.97 12.78 -11.63
C GLU A 67 -14.72 12.99 -12.94
N THR A 68 -14.00 13.26 -14.02
CA THR A 68 -14.60 13.60 -15.34
C THR A 68 -14.66 12.42 -16.30
N GLY A 69 -13.84 11.37 -16.08
CA GLY A 69 -13.65 10.27 -17.03
C GLY A 69 -12.81 10.65 -18.25
N GLU A 70 -12.16 11.82 -18.24
CA GLU A 70 -11.25 12.26 -19.30
C GLU A 70 -9.99 11.39 -19.31
N GLU A 71 -9.58 10.93 -20.50
CA GLU A 71 -8.31 10.23 -20.70
C GLU A 71 -7.44 11.01 -21.67
N LEU A 72 -6.24 11.37 -21.21
CA LEU A 72 -5.27 12.11 -22.01
C LEU A 72 -4.01 11.29 -22.26
N LEU A 73 -3.52 11.35 -23.50
CA LEU A 73 -2.28 10.70 -23.91
C LEU A 73 -1.06 11.38 -23.26
N ILE A 74 -0.07 10.56 -22.92
CA ILE A 74 1.19 10.92 -22.27
C ILE A 74 2.38 10.39 -23.11
N PRO A 75 3.55 11.06 -23.12
CA PRO A 75 4.78 10.54 -23.74
C PRO A 75 5.27 9.21 -23.16
N GLY A 76 5.94 8.45 -24.01
CA GLY A 76 6.40 7.09 -23.71
C GLY A 76 5.34 6.04 -24.01
N SER A 77 5.70 4.79 -23.80
CA SER A 77 4.84 3.63 -24.09
C SER A 77 4.75 2.64 -22.93
N ALA A 78 5.53 2.86 -21.87
CA ALA A 78 5.46 2.09 -20.64
C ALA A 78 5.63 2.98 -19.38
N ASP A 79 5.07 2.47 -18.30
CA ASP A 79 5.19 2.90 -16.90
C ASP A 79 5.16 4.43 -16.70
N PRO A 80 4.02 5.12 -16.87
CA PRO A 80 3.92 6.53 -16.53
C PRO A 80 3.86 6.70 -15.00
N VAL A 81 4.96 7.12 -14.38
CA VAL A 81 5.11 7.20 -12.92
C VAL A 81 5.27 8.67 -12.51
N PRO A 82 4.23 9.32 -11.96
CA PRO A 82 4.35 10.66 -11.40
C PRO A 82 5.11 10.64 -10.07
N SER A 83 5.82 11.73 -9.80
CA SER A 83 6.33 12.09 -8.48
C SER A 83 5.18 12.47 -7.53
N VAL A 84 5.42 12.32 -6.23
CA VAL A 84 4.39 12.52 -5.19
C VAL A 84 4.01 14.00 -5.03
N ASP A 85 4.87 14.93 -5.46
CA ASP A 85 4.56 16.36 -5.49
C ASP A 85 3.99 16.84 -6.83
N GLY A 86 3.79 15.93 -7.80
CA GLY A 86 3.13 16.21 -9.07
C GLY A 86 3.90 17.13 -10.02
N LYS A 87 5.21 17.31 -9.79
CA LYS A 87 6.07 18.19 -10.60
C LYS A 87 6.85 17.46 -11.70
N VAL A 88 6.95 16.16 -11.58
CA VAL A 88 7.69 15.29 -12.51
C VAL A 88 6.89 14.05 -12.78
N MET A 89 6.96 13.56 -14.00
CA MET A 89 6.62 12.19 -14.32
C MET A 89 7.75 11.55 -15.11
N THR A 90 7.97 10.28 -14.82
CA THR A 90 8.88 9.42 -15.56
C THR A 90 8.11 8.47 -16.47
N SER A 91 8.67 8.11 -17.61
CA SER A 91 8.13 7.03 -18.45
C SER A 91 9.25 6.34 -19.22
N ILE A 92 9.00 5.14 -19.73
CA ILE A 92 9.94 4.42 -20.59
C ILE A 92 9.55 4.54 -22.06
N ASN A 93 10.54 4.71 -22.92
CA ASN A 93 10.41 4.48 -24.36
C ASN A 93 10.61 2.99 -24.67
N TRP A 94 9.55 2.28 -25.05
CA TRP A 94 9.62 0.89 -25.48
C TRP A 94 8.93 0.73 -26.84
N ARG A 95 9.66 0.26 -27.85
CA ARG A 95 9.19 0.11 -29.23
C ARG A 95 8.65 1.41 -29.82
N ILE A 96 9.30 2.53 -29.50
CA ILE A 96 8.95 3.84 -30.05
C ILE A 96 9.88 4.13 -31.22
N PRO A 97 9.36 4.24 -32.46
CA PRO A 97 10.19 4.53 -33.63
C PRO A 97 11.05 5.79 -33.44
N GLY A 98 12.33 5.68 -33.79
CA GLY A 98 13.30 6.78 -33.68
C GLY A 98 13.81 7.09 -32.27
N LYS A 99 13.35 6.38 -31.24
CA LYS A 99 13.92 6.44 -29.88
C LYS A 99 14.65 5.14 -29.56
N LYS A 100 15.71 5.22 -28.76
CA LYS A 100 16.41 4.04 -28.24
C LYS A 100 15.49 3.33 -27.23
N ASP A 101 15.29 2.03 -27.41
CA ASP A 101 14.48 1.22 -26.51
C ASP A 101 15.03 1.27 -25.07
N TRP A 102 14.12 1.23 -24.11
CA TRP A 102 14.38 1.22 -22.67
C TRP A 102 15.04 2.48 -22.11
N THR A 103 14.93 3.60 -22.84
CA THR A 103 15.37 4.92 -22.34
C THR A 103 14.31 5.57 -21.44
N LEU A 104 14.78 6.36 -20.48
CA LEU A 104 13.93 7.05 -19.51
C LEU A 104 13.57 8.45 -19.99
N ASN A 105 12.28 8.76 -20.02
CA ASN A 105 11.80 10.12 -20.15
C ASN A 105 11.64 10.74 -18.76
N LEU A 106 12.16 11.96 -18.59
CA LEU A 106 11.90 12.84 -17.45
C LEU A 106 11.07 14.02 -17.96
N ILE A 107 9.86 14.16 -17.44
CA ILE A 107 8.85 15.06 -17.98
C ILE A 107 8.40 16.02 -16.88
N PRO A 108 8.59 17.34 -17.02
CA PRO A 108 8.09 18.29 -16.04
C PRO A 108 6.56 18.35 -16.14
N MET A 109 5.92 18.44 -14.98
CA MET A 109 4.48 18.49 -14.82
C MET A 109 4.05 19.78 -14.12
N LYS A 110 2.80 20.14 -14.36
CA LYS A 110 2.09 21.19 -13.62
C LYS A 110 0.64 20.76 -13.46
N ASP A 111 0.09 20.95 -12.26
CA ASP A 111 -1.31 20.64 -11.97
C ASP A 111 -1.70 19.19 -12.35
N TRP A 112 -0.78 18.24 -12.09
CA TRP A 112 -0.95 16.82 -12.42
C TRP A 112 -1.16 16.52 -13.92
N ASP A 113 -0.78 17.44 -14.82
CA ASP A 113 -0.64 17.17 -16.24
C ASP A 113 0.78 17.50 -16.74
N ILE A 114 1.08 16.97 -17.91
CA ILE A 114 2.19 17.44 -18.72
C ILE A 114 1.80 18.71 -19.47
N LYS A 115 2.80 19.51 -19.84
CA LYS A 115 2.54 20.62 -20.75
C LYS A 115 2.19 20.08 -22.15
N ARG A 116 1.19 20.69 -22.77
CA ARG A 116 0.71 20.36 -24.11
C ARG A 116 0.93 21.54 -25.06
N SER A 117 1.11 21.23 -26.34
CA SER A 117 1.11 22.18 -27.45
C SER A 117 -0.29 22.77 -27.69
N PHE A 118 -0.40 23.78 -28.54
CA PHE A 118 -1.70 24.36 -28.94
C PHE A 118 -2.66 23.35 -29.61
N ARG A 119 -2.12 22.22 -30.13
CA ARG A 119 -2.90 21.13 -30.72
C ARG A 119 -3.33 20.07 -29.70
N GLY A 120 -3.02 20.26 -28.41
CA GLY A 120 -3.32 19.30 -27.34
C GLY A 120 -2.32 18.13 -27.22
N ASN A 121 -1.38 18.00 -28.15
CA ASN A 121 -0.33 16.98 -28.08
C ASN A 121 0.70 17.30 -26.99
N PRO A 122 1.34 16.28 -26.38
CA PRO A 122 2.47 16.48 -25.48
C PRO A 122 3.55 17.41 -26.07
N ASP A 123 4.08 18.33 -25.26
CA ASP A 123 5.18 19.22 -25.65
C ASP A 123 6.52 18.47 -25.53
N GLU A 124 6.90 17.71 -26.56
CA GLU A 124 8.13 16.90 -26.58
C GLU A 124 9.41 17.74 -26.34
N SER A 125 9.38 19.05 -26.57
CA SER A 125 10.54 19.93 -26.31
C SER A 125 10.90 20.05 -24.83
N LEU A 126 9.99 19.66 -23.93
CA LEU A 126 10.21 19.64 -22.49
C LEU A 126 10.58 18.25 -21.96
N VAL A 127 10.57 17.22 -22.79
CA VAL A 127 10.92 15.86 -22.40
C VAL A 127 12.44 15.71 -22.43
N THR A 128 13.05 15.46 -21.27
CA THR A 128 14.46 15.07 -21.21
C THR A 128 14.55 13.56 -21.33
N THR A 129 15.22 13.05 -22.37
CA THR A 129 15.41 11.60 -22.57
C THR A 129 16.82 11.21 -22.11
N GLU A 130 16.91 10.34 -21.13
CA GLU A 130 18.16 9.76 -20.66
C GLU A 130 18.53 8.55 -21.53
N MET A 131 19.63 8.67 -22.27
CA MET A 131 20.06 7.73 -23.30
C MET A 131 21.11 6.73 -22.80
N GLU A 132 21.76 7.05 -21.68
CA GLU A 132 22.89 6.27 -21.14
C GLU A 132 22.43 5.07 -20.31
N THR A 133 21.12 4.90 -20.16
CA THR A 133 20.55 3.88 -19.28
C THR A 133 19.58 3.00 -20.05
N SER A 134 19.55 1.73 -19.69
CA SER A 134 18.56 0.78 -20.19
C SER A 134 17.77 0.26 -19.01
N ARG A 135 16.47 0.54 -19.01
CA ARG A 135 15.60 0.29 -17.87
C ARG A 135 14.35 -0.41 -18.40
N THR A 136 14.11 -1.64 -17.97
CA THR A 136 12.86 -2.36 -18.29
C THR A 136 11.73 -1.99 -17.35
N TYR A 137 12.07 -1.33 -16.24
CA TYR A 137 11.15 -0.86 -15.21
C TYR A 137 11.75 0.32 -14.44
N GLN A 138 10.90 1.20 -13.91
CA GLN A 138 11.30 2.33 -13.07
C GLN A 138 10.25 2.72 -12.00
N SER A 139 10.74 3.41 -10.98
CA SER A 139 9.95 4.00 -9.89
C SER A 139 10.59 5.34 -9.46
N VAL A 140 9.82 6.29 -8.94
CA VAL A 140 10.34 7.62 -8.55
C VAL A 140 9.91 8.00 -7.13
N GLY A 141 10.87 8.49 -6.34
CA GLY A 141 10.67 9.07 -5.01
C GLY A 141 11.08 10.54 -4.98
N THR A 142 10.46 11.34 -4.10
CA THR A 142 10.70 12.78 -3.98
C THR A 142 11.59 13.08 -2.77
N LEU A 143 12.84 13.48 -3.01
CA LEU A 143 13.84 13.81 -1.97
C LEU A 143 13.65 15.22 -1.37
N GLY A 144 12.75 16.03 -1.95
CA GLY A 144 12.51 17.42 -1.56
C GLY A 144 13.38 18.41 -2.33
N GLY A 145 13.01 19.70 -2.30
CA GLY A 145 13.79 20.76 -2.98
C GLY A 145 13.92 20.58 -4.49
N ASN A 146 12.90 20.03 -5.16
CA ASN A 146 12.92 19.63 -6.57
C ASN A 146 13.98 18.56 -6.91
N ASN A 147 14.39 17.75 -5.94
CA ASN A 147 15.24 16.59 -6.15
C ASN A 147 14.39 15.30 -6.12
N TYR A 148 14.73 14.37 -6.99
CA TYR A 148 14.01 13.12 -7.20
C TYR A 148 15.01 11.98 -7.33
N ARG A 149 14.65 10.83 -6.79
CA ARG A 149 15.39 9.59 -6.96
C ARG A 149 14.61 8.67 -7.87
N VAL A 150 15.24 8.23 -8.96
CA VAL A 150 14.67 7.21 -9.84
C VAL A 150 15.36 5.89 -9.53
N LEU A 151 14.55 4.93 -9.08
CA LEU A 151 14.92 3.52 -9.05
C LEU A 151 14.63 2.91 -10.40
N SER A 152 15.52 2.06 -10.88
CA SER A 152 15.30 1.31 -12.11
C SER A 152 15.81 -0.12 -12.00
N TYR A 153 15.27 -0.97 -12.86
CA TYR A 153 15.63 -2.38 -12.92
C TYR A 153 15.79 -2.78 -14.38
N ASP A 154 16.92 -3.42 -14.71
CA ASP A 154 17.14 -4.05 -16.01
C ASP A 154 17.05 -5.57 -15.83
N GLU A 155 16.00 -6.18 -16.36
CA GLU A 155 15.78 -7.63 -16.26
C GLU A 155 16.89 -8.48 -16.85
N ARG A 156 17.69 -7.93 -17.79
CA ARG A 156 18.77 -8.67 -18.46
C ARG A 156 20.01 -8.79 -17.59
N VAL A 157 20.27 -7.77 -16.78
CA VAL A 157 21.41 -7.72 -15.85
C VAL A 157 21.00 -8.17 -14.46
N GLY A 158 19.70 -8.10 -14.13
CA GLY A 158 19.16 -8.51 -12.84
C GLY A 158 19.60 -7.59 -11.69
N SER A 159 19.84 -6.31 -11.97
CA SER A 159 20.36 -5.35 -10.99
C SER A 159 19.43 -4.15 -10.82
N VAL A 160 19.37 -3.66 -9.57
CA VAL A 160 18.71 -2.39 -9.22
C VAL A 160 19.70 -1.25 -9.43
N ALA A 161 19.26 -0.22 -10.15
CA ALA A 161 19.99 1.00 -10.41
C ALA A 161 19.31 2.18 -9.72
N LEU A 162 20.08 3.05 -9.07
CA LEU A 162 19.59 4.28 -8.45
C LEU A 162 20.26 5.49 -9.11
N ARG A 163 19.48 6.54 -9.40
CA ARG A 163 20.02 7.81 -9.87
C ARG A 163 19.18 8.98 -9.39
N ASP A 164 19.87 10.04 -8.96
CA ASP A 164 19.25 11.26 -8.47
C ASP A 164 19.24 12.36 -9.55
N TYR A 165 18.13 13.08 -9.61
CA TYR A 165 17.90 14.16 -10.57
C TYR A 165 17.36 15.39 -9.85
N SER A 166 17.71 16.57 -10.37
CA SER A 166 17.10 17.85 -9.97
C SER A 166 16.32 18.46 -11.13
N LEU A 167 15.19 19.09 -10.80
CA LEU A 167 14.41 19.90 -11.73
C LEU A 167 14.70 21.38 -11.47
N ASN A 168 15.41 22.03 -12.40
CA ASN A 168 15.65 23.48 -12.38
C ASN A 168 14.88 24.13 -13.53
N GLY A 169 13.86 24.92 -13.19
CA GLY A 169 12.90 25.46 -14.14
C GLY A 169 12.12 24.33 -14.84
N LYS A 170 12.43 24.08 -16.11
CA LYS A 170 11.80 23.03 -16.94
C LYS A 170 12.79 21.98 -17.43
N LYS A 171 14.02 22.00 -16.94
CA LYS A 171 15.09 21.09 -17.37
C LYS A 171 15.53 20.21 -16.21
N PHE A 172 15.85 18.95 -16.54
CA PHE A 172 16.41 18.00 -15.59
C PHE A 172 17.93 18.00 -15.66
N TYR A 173 18.54 17.79 -14.51
CA TYR A 173 19.98 17.62 -14.35
C TYR A 173 20.23 16.38 -13.50
N SER A 174 21.02 15.44 -14.01
CA SER A 174 21.47 14.29 -13.23
C SER A 174 22.55 14.72 -12.24
N HIS A 175 22.54 14.18 -11.03
CA HIS A 175 23.56 14.46 -10.02
C HIS A 175 24.86 13.68 -10.26
N THR A 176 24.76 12.61 -11.04
CA THR A 176 25.87 11.72 -11.41
C THR A 176 25.80 11.42 -12.90
N SER A 177 26.95 11.15 -13.52
CA SER A 177 27.03 10.69 -14.91
C SER A 177 26.57 9.24 -15.09
N GLU A 178 26.68 8.42 -14.05
CA GLU A 178 26.36 6.99 -14.10
C GLU A 178 25.29 6.60 -13.09
N ASP A 179 24.60 5.49 -13.35
CA ASP A 179 23.69 4.85 -12.41
C ASP A 179 24.49 4.20 -11.27
N HIS A 180 24.01 4.34 -10.02
CA HIS A 180 24.55 3.57 -8.90
C HIS A 180 23.95 2.17 -8.89
N LEU A 181 24.66 1.20 -9.47
CA LEU A 181 24.27 -0.21 -9.47
C LEU A 181 24.38 -0.80 -8.06
N GLN A 182 23.33 -1.48 -7.63
CA GLN A 182 23.27 -2.12 -6.32
C GLN A 182 23.69 -3.58 -6.45
N ASN A 183 24.66 -4.00 -5.64
CA ASN A 183 25.08 -5.39 -5.54
C ASN A 183 24.16 -6.12 -4.56
N LEU A 184 23.07 -6.68 -5.08
CA LEU A 184 22.02 -7.35 -4.31
C LEU A 184 21.80 -8.77 -4.85
N PRO A 185 21.13 -9.65 -4.08
CA PRO A 185 20.65 -10.93 -4.57
C PRO A 185 19.76 -10.77 -5.82
N GLN A 186 19.27 -11.88 -6.37
CA GLN A 186 18.32 -11.81 -7.48
C GLN A 186 16.98 -11.20 -7.02
N LEU A 187 16.86 -9.89 -7.20
CA LEU A 187 15.68 -9.13 -6.81
C LEU A 187 14.72 -8.92 -7.98
N ARG A 188 13.42 -8.88 -7.69
CA ARG A 188 12.36 -8.59 -8.66
C ARG A 188 11.36 -7.59 -8.09
N LEU A 189 10.60 -6.96 -8.98
CA LEU A 189 9.50 -6.06 -8.64
C LEU A 189 9.88 -4.90 -7.68
N PRO A 190 11.03 -4.22 -7.87
CA PRO A 190 11.44 -3.21 -6.92
C PRO A 190 10.50 -1.99 -6.96
N MET A 191 10.15 -1.43 -5.81
CA MET A 191 9.25 -0.27 -5.70
C MET A 191 9.82 0.71 -4.70
N ILE A 192 10.08 1.94 -5.12
CA ILE A 192 10.64 2.97 -4.24
C ILE A 192 9.54 3.63 -3.40
N SER A 193 9.87 3.97 -2.17
CA SER A 193 9.08 4.78 -1.26
C SER A 193 8.85 6.20 -1.79
N LYS A 194 7.80 6.85 -1.27
CA LYS A 194 7.36 8.18 -1.69
C LYS A 194 8.43 9.26 -1.46
N ASP A 195 9.22 9.12 -0.41
CA ASP A 195 10.33 10.02 -0.05
C ASP A 195 11.67 9.60 -0.66
N GLY A 196 11.72 8.49 -1.41
CA GLY A 196 12.94 8.03 -2.08
C GLY A 196 14.02 7.46 -1.15
N GLN A 197 13.70 7.19 0.12
CA GLN A 197 14.68 6.74 1.12
C GLN A 197 14.68 5.24 1.35
N GLU A 198 13.62 4.55 0.93
CA GLU A 198 13.50 3.09 1.02
C GLU A 198 12.98 2.52 -0.31
N PHE A 199 13.21 1.23 -0.55
CA PHE A 199 12.50 0.48 -1.57
C PHE A 199 12.22 -0.93 -1.09
N THR A 200 11.20 -1.55 -1.67
CA THR A 200 10.85 -2.96 -1.43
C THR A 200 11.10 -3.77 -2.68
N SER A 201 11.45 -5.05 -2.54
CA SER A 201 11.65 -5.98 -3.65
C SER A 201 11.34 -7.41 -3.23
N LEU A 202 11.00 -8.27 -4.19
CA LEU A 202 10.94 -9.71 -4.00
C LEU A 202 12.35 -10.30 -4.17
N ASP A 203 12.88 -10.90 -3.12
CA ASP A 203 14.06 -11.78 -3.18
C ASP A 203 13.61 -13.13 -3.75
N VAL A 204 14.03 -13.43 -4.98
CA VAL A 204 13.58 -14.62 -5.71
C VAL A 204 14.16 -15.90 -5.10
N ASN A 205 15.35 -15.82 -4.51
CA ASN A 205 16.03 -16.98 -3.95
C ASN A 205 15.37 -17.42 -2.65
N GLU A 206 15.08 -16.45 -1.77
CA GLU A 206 14.44 -16.70 -0.47
C GLU A 206 12.91 -16.72 -0.57
N ASN A 207 12.34 -16.31 -1.71
CA ASN A 207 10.90 -16.17 -1.93
C ASN A 207 10.22 -15.29 -0.86
N GLN A 208 10.86 -14.18 -0.53
CA GLN A 208 10.48 -13.25 0.52
C GLN A 208 10.54 -11.81 0.03
N THR A 209 9.68 -10.97 0.60
CA THR A 209 9.73 -9.53 0.32
C THR A 209 10.71 -8.85 1.26
N VAL A 210 11.59 -8.02 0.73
CA VAL A 210 12.65 -7.34 1.49
C VAL A 210 12.53 -5.85 1.29
N ILE A 211 12.66 -5.09 2.39
CA ILE A 211 12.72 -3.63 2.39
C ILE A 211 14.15 -3.21 2.67
N TYR A 212 14.67 -2.36 1.78
CA TYR A 212 15.99 -1.77 1.87
C TYR A 212 15.87 -0.28 2.14
N ARG A 213 16.74 0.24 3.01
CA ARG A 213 17.00 1.67 3.16
C ARG A 213 18.12 2.07 2.21
N ILE A 214 17.93 3.21 1.56
CA ILE A 214 18.88 3.82 0.64
C ILE A 214 19.64 4.90 1.39
N ASP A 215 20.95 4.95 1.23
CA ASP A 215 21.76 6.00 1.81
C ASP A 215 21.50 7.39 1.19
N ASN A 216 22.09 8.40 1.81
CA ASN A 216 22.13 9.75 1.25
C ASN A 216 22.97 9.73 -0.03
N GLY A 217 22.35 10.13 -1.16
CA GLY A 217 22.97 10.07 -2.49
C GLY A 217 22.79 8.75 -3.25
N GLY A 218 22.20 7.71 -2.65
CA GLY A 218 21.75 6.52 -3.38
C GLY A 218 22.87 5.63 -3.88
N LYS A 219 24.03 5.66 -3.19
CA LYS A 219 25.22 4.89 -3.54
C LYS A 219 25.20 3.49 -2.96
N SER A 220 24.57 3.33 -1.79
CA SER A 220 24.48 2.05 -1.09
C SER A 220 23.09 1.85 -0.49
N VAL A 221 22.77 0.60 -0.22
CA VAL A 221 21.50 0.19 0.37
C VAL A 221 21.74 -0.82 1.48
N GLN A 222 20.86 -0.84 2.48
CA GLN A 222 20.91 -1.74 3.62
C GLN A 222 19.55 -2.38 3.82
N GLU A 223 19.49 -3.70 3.97
CA GLU A 223 18.27 -4.39 4.38
C GLU A 223 17.84 -3.90 5.77
N VAL A 224 16.60 -3.44 5.90
CA VAL A 224 16.03 -2.97 7.18
C VAL A 224 14.89 -3.84 7.67
N GLU A 225 14.26 -4.60 6.79
CA GLU A 225 13.10 -5.42 7.12
C GLU A 225 12.85 -6.49 6.07
N ARG A 226 12.38 -7.65 6.51
CA ARG A 226 12.08 -8.81 5.67
C ARG A 226 10.73 -9.39 6.08
N LEU A 227 9.88 -9.67 5.09
CA LEU A 227 8.56 -10.23 5.28
C LEU A 227 8.60 -11.73 4.98
N ASP A 228 7.92 -12.52 5.82
CA ASP A 228 7.87 -13.99 5.74
C ASP A 228 7.05 -14.54 4.55
N PHE A 229 6.73 -13.68 3.58
CA PHE A 229 5.92 -14.02 2.43
C PHE A 229 6.42 -13.30 1.17
N PRO A 230 6.30 -13.96 0.00
CA PRO A 230 6.50 -13.29 -1.27
C PRO A 230 5.34 -12.32 -1.51
N SER A 231 5.65 -11.20 -2.12
CA SER A 231 4.66 -10.25 -2.58
C SER A 231 4.96 -9.81 -3.99
N GLY A 232 3.90 -9.50 -4.72
CA GLY A 232 4.03 -8.82 -6.00
C GLY A 232 4.42 -7.35 -5.82
N LYS A 233 4.20 -6.52 -6.85
CA LYS A 233 4.46 -5.07 -6.76
C LYS A 233 3.73 -4.47 -5.55
N ALA A 234 4.49 -3.71 -4.75
CA ALA A 234 4.05 -3.07 -3.52
C ALA A 234 4.15 -1.54 -3.56
N ASP A 235 3.52 -0.84 -2.62
CA ASP A 235 3.56 0.62 -2.51
C ASP A 235 3.65 1.05 -1.04
N PHE A 236 4.41 2.10 -0.78
CA PHE A 236 4.58 2.65 0.57
C PHE A 236 3.51 3.70 0.88
N SER A 237 2.99 3.66 2.10
CA SER A 237 2.21 4.76 2.66
C SER A 237 3.08 6.03 2.74
N ARG A 238 2.45 7.20 2.88
CA ARG A 238 3.17 8.49 2.84
C ARG A 238 4.23 8.65 3.92
N ASP A 239 3.98 8.10 5.10
CA ASP A 239 4.92 8.14 6.23
C ASP A 239 5.80 6.87 6.30
N ASN A 240 5.78 6.05 5.25
CA ASN A 240 6.45 4.75 5.17
C ASN A 240 6.06 3.77 6.28
N SER A 241 5.02 4.03 7.09
CA SER A 241 4.63 3.16 8.23
C SER A 241 3.96 1.85 7.79
N LYS A 242 3.48 1.81 6.56
CA LYS A 242 2.76 0.70 5.94
C LYS A 242 3.22 0.45 4.52
N VAL A 243 3.10 -0.80 4.10
CA VAL A 243 3.31 -1.27 2.73
C VAL A 243 2.04 -1.99 2.26
N VAL A 244 1.50 -1.62 1.11
CA VAL A 244 0.40 -2.35 0.47
C VAL A 244 0.95 -3.17 -0.68
N PHE A 245 0.49 -4.39 -0.83
CA PHE A 245 0.99 -5.33 -1.83
C PHE A 245 -0.10 -6.32 -2.22
N HIS A 246 0.16 -7.13 -3.25
CA HIS A 246 -0.67 -8.27 -3.55
C HIS A 246 0.09 -9.57 -3.33
N VAL A 247 -0.63 -10.65 -3.06
CA VAL A 247 -0.09 -12.01 -3.05
C VAL A 247 -0.89 -12.84 -4.04
N THR A 248 -0.20 -13.66 -4.81
CA THR A 248 -0.79 -14.58 -5.79
C THR A 248 -1.01 -15.97 -5.20
N GLU A 249 -2.21 -16.50 -5.42
CA GLU A 249 -2.66 -17.82 -5.04
C GLU A 249 -2.87 -18.66 -6.28
N THR A 250 -2.39 -19.91 -6.26
CA THR A 250 -2.74 -20.87 -7.31
C THR A 250 -4.12 -21.47 -7.00
N VAL A 251 -5.03 -21.39 -7.97
CA VAL A 251 -6.36 -21.99 -7.90
C VAL A 251 -6.33 -23.47 -8.29
N SER A 252 -5.60 -23.80 -9.36
CA SER A 252 -5.46 -25.17 -9.87
C SER A 252 -4.01 -25.51 -10.17
N LYS A 253 -3.49 -26.59 -9.58
CA LYS A 253 -2.11 -27.07 -9.80
C LYS A 253 -1.82 -27.38 -11.28
N TRP A 254 -2.82 -27.92 -11.98
CA TRP A 254 -2.73 -28.22 -13.41
C TRP A 254 -2.69 -26.96 -14.29
N ALA A 255 -3.40 -25.90 -13.89
CA ALA A 255 -3.40 -24.64 -14.63
C ALA A 255 -2.15 -23.78 -14.33
N ALA A 256 -1.57 -23.92 -13.14
CA ALA A 256 -0.37 -23.18 -12.72
C ALA A 256 0.90 -23.60 -13.44
N SER A 257 1.08 -24.90 -13.67
CA SER A 257 2.27 -25.45 -14.34
C SER A 257 2.45 -24.99 -15.78
N GLN A 258 1.40 -24.47 -16.41
CA GLN A 258 1.44 -24.08 -17.82
C GLN A 258 1.75 -22.60 -18.06
N ASN A 259 1.45 -21.65 -17.16
CA ASN A 259 1.54 -20.21 -17.50
C ASN A 259 1.69 -19.24 -16.30
N SER A 260 1.82 -19.72 -15.06
CA SER A 260 1.87 -18.84 -13.87
C SER A 260 3.31 -18.53 -13.47
N ARG A 261 3.76 -17.31 -13.76
CA ARG A 261 4.93 -16.72 -13.10
C ARG A 261 4.61 -15.25 -12.85
N GLU A 262 4.63 -14.79 -11.59
CA GLU A 262 4.66 -13.35 -11.26
C GLU A 262 5.80 -12.60 -11.99
N LEU A 263 6.77 -13.37 -12.51
CA LEU A 263 7.92 -12.96 -13.28
C LEU A 263 7.66 -12.76 -14.79
N GLN A 264 6.52 -13.17 -15.35
CA GLN A 264 6.22 -12.96 -16.77
C GLN A 264 5.49 -11.64 -17.01
N MET A 265 6.01 -10.86 -17.96
CA MET A 265 5.42 -9.61 -18.43
C MET A 265 4.92 -9.79 -19.88
N PRO A 266 3.61 -9.63 -20.19
CA PRO A 266 2.49 -9.34 -19.29
C PRO A 266 2.02 -10.56 -18.50
N PRO A 267 1.45 -10.37 -17.30
CA PRO A 267 0.75 -11.45 -16.64
C PRO A 267 -0.41 -11.91 -17.55
N ASN A 268 -0.45 -13.20 -17.86
CA ASN A 268 -1.63 -13.78 -18.48
C ASN A 268 -2.73 -13.87 -17.43
N PHE A 269 -3.78 -13.06 -17.57
CA PHE A 269 -4.89 -12.98 -16.61
C PHE A 269 -5.80 -14.22 -16.70
N ASN A 270 -5.32 -15.35 -16.21
CA ASN A 270 -6.09 -16.59 -16.13
C ASN A 270 -6.72 -16.71 -14.74
N ASP A 271 -7.95 -16.21 -14.59
CA ASP A 271 -8.76 -16.29 -13.37
C ASP A 271 -9.15 -17.73 -12.97
N ARG A 272 -8.83 -18.73 -13.81
CA ARG A 272 -8.94 -20.16 -13.48
C ARG A 272 -7.66 -20.75 -12.89
N ALA A 273 -6.52 -20.09 -13.12
CA ALA A 273 -5.23 -20.56 -12.64
C ALA A 273 -4.82 -19.87 -11.34
N GLU A 274 -5.20 -18.60 -11.18
CA GLU A 274 -4.74 -17.77 -10.08
C GLU A 274 -5.82 -16.85 -9.52
N VAL A 275 -5.71 -16.59 -8.22
CA VAL A 275 -6.38 -15.47 -7.55
C VAL A 275 -5.33 -14.57 -6.92
N ARG A 276 -5.55 -13.26 -6.98
CA ARG A 276 -4.68 -12.28 -6.32
C ARG A 276 -5.46 -11.47 -5.31
N ASN A 277 -4.89 -11.35 -4.11
CA ASN A 277 -5.47 -10.60 -3.01
C ASN A 277 -4.55 -9.47 -2.57
N ILE A 278 -5.14 -8.32 -2.22
CA ILE A 278 -4.43 -7.15 -1.69
C ILE A 278 -4.34 -7.23 -0.18
N PHE A 279 -3.16 -6.92 0.35
CA PHE A 279 -2.86 -6.89 1.76
C PHE A 279 -2.11 -5.60 2.11
N VAL A 280 -2.23 -5.19 3.36
CA VAL A 280 -1.39 -4.15 3.94
C VAL A 280 -0.58 -4.74 5.07
N TYR A 281 0.72 -4.50 5.05
CA TYR A 281 1.61 -4.73 6.17
C TYR A 281 1.83 -3.42 6.92
N ASP A 282 1.49 -3.39 8.21
CA ASP A 282 1.84 -2.30 9.12
C ASP A 282 3.15 -2.63 9.83
N ARG A 283 4.17 -1.82 9.57
CA ARG A 283 5.56 -2.04 10.00
C ARG A 283 5.75 -1.75 11.48
N ASN A 284 4.91 -0.90 12.07
CA ASN A 284 4.98 -0.59 13.49
C ASN A 284 4.45 -1.75 14.33
N THR A 285 3.37 -2.36 13.85
CA THR A 285 2.67 -3.44 14.54
C THR A 285 3.09 -4.84 14.08
N LYS A 286 3.86 -4.94 12.99
CA LYS A 286 4.26 -6.20 12.34
C LYS A 286 3.05 -7.06 12.01
N SER A 287 1.98 -6.41 11.56
CA SER A 287 0.68 -7.03 11.29
C SER A 287 0.30 -6.91 9.84
N VAL A 288 -0.20 -7.98 9.25
CA VAL A 288 -0.81 -7.94 7.91
C VAL A 288 -2.31 -7.73 8.05
N ILE A 289 -2.94 -7.03 7.11
CA ILE A 289 -4.37 -6.70 7.07
C ILE A 289 -4.89 -6.99 5.65
N PRO A 290 -5.87 -7.89 5.45
CA PRO A 290 -6.38 -8.21 4.13
C PRO A 290 -7.36 -7.14 3.66
N VAL A 291 -7.08 -6.57 2.49
CA VAL A 291 -7.92 -5.54 1.85
C VAL A 291 -8.96 -6.19 0.97
N THR A 292 -8.58 -7.24 0.23
CA THR A 292 -9.49 -8.05 -0.60
C THR A 292 -9.43 -9.52 -0.21
N GLN A 293 -10.48 -10.26 -0.56
CA GLN A 293 -10.54 -11.71 -0.49
C GLN A 293 -11.39 -12.20 -1.65
N ASN A 294 -10.77 -12.22 -2.82
CA ASN A 294 -11.36 -12.72 -4.03
C ASN A 294 -11.50 -14.23 -3.91
N ASN A 295 -12.65 -14.79 -4.31
CA ASN A 295 -12.81 -16.23 -4.56
C ASN A 295 -12.52 -16.58 -6.03
N LYS A 296 -12.65 -15.58 -6.90
CA LYS A 296 -12.37 -15.61 -8.34
C LYS A 296 -11.95 -14.21 -8.78
N GLY A 297 -11.13 -14.13 -9.81
CA GLY A 297 -10.61 -12.87 -10.33
C GLY A 297 -9.35 -12.42 -9.60
N ASN A 298 -8.88 -11.22 -9.92
CA ASN A 298 -7.59 -10.74 -9.48
C ASN A 298 -7.69 -9.28 -9.04
N SER A 299 -7.12 -8.96 -7.88
CA SER A 299 -6.85 -7.58 -7.47
C SER A 299 -5.33 -7.35 -7.39
N TYR A 300 -4.83 -6.29 -8.02
CA TYR A 300 -3.40 -6.10 -8.24
C TYR A 300 -2.96 -4.63 -8.32
N TYR A 301 -1.64 -4.42 -8.25
CA TYR A 301 -0.94 -3.12 -8.25
C TYR A 301 -1.55 -2.10 -7.29
N PRO A 302 -1.66 -2.42 -6.00
CA PRO A 302 -2.24 -1.48 -5.05
C PRO A 302 -1.34 -0.25 -4.85
N VAL A 303 -1.96 0.90 -4.65
CA VAL A 303 -1.31 2.20 -4.42
C VAL A 303 -2.00 2.89 -3.25
N PHE A 304 -1.21 3.47 -2.35
CA PHE A 304 -1.73 4.29 -1.26
C PHE A 304 -2.05 5.71 -1.71
N LEU A 305 -3.22 6.19 -1.30
CA LEU A 305 -3.56 7.61 -1.29
C LEU A 305 -3.02 8.30 -0.03
N GLU A 306 -3.02 9.63 -0.03
CA GLU A 306 -2.55 10.48 1.08
C GLU A 306 -3.35 10.26 2.37
N ASP A 307 -4.65 9.96 2.24
CA ASP A 307 -5.55 9.72 3.36
C ASP A 307 -5.60 8.23 3.79
N ASN A 308 -4.60 7.45 3.37
CA ASN A 308 -4.52 6.00 3.58
C ASN A 308 -5.58 5.18 2.84
N ARG A 309 -6.47 5.74 2.00
CA ARG A 309 -7.24 4.87 1.10
C ARG A 309 -6.32 4.14 0.13
N ILE A 310 -6.82 3.05 -0.44
CA ILE A 310 -6.06 2.22 -1.38
C ILE A 310 -6.79 2.24 -2.71
N VAL A 311 -6.04 2.44 -3.79
CA VAL A 311 -6.50 2.19 -5.15
C VAL A 311 -5.82 0.94 -5.65
N TYR A 312 -6.57 0.02 -6.25
CA TYR A 312 -6.02 -1.17 -6.89
C TYR A 312 -6.78 -1.46 -8.17
N LEU A 313 -6.19 -2.27 -9.05
CA LEU A 313 -6.82 -2.71 -10.28
C LEU A 313 -7.51 -4.05 -10.01
N ASP A 314 -8.80 -4.12 -10.33
CA ASP A 314 -9.66 -5.28 -10.05
C ASP A 314 -10.17 -5.87 -11.37
N GLN A 315 -10.06 -7.19 -11.50
CA GLN A 315 -10.53 -7.95 -12.65
C GLN A 315 -11.85 -8.65 -12.33
N ARG A 316 -12.89 -8.36 -13.12
CA ARG A 316 -14.17 -9.07 -13.10
C ARG A 316 -14.48 -9.58 -14.49
N GLY A 317 -14.24 -10.86 -14.73
CA GLY A 317 -14.31 -11.43 -16.09
C GLY A 317 -13.23 -10.84 -17.00
N SER A 318 -13.63 -10.29 -18.15
CA SER A 318 -12.72 -9.60 -19.09
C SER A 318 -12.34 -8.19 -18.66
N ASP A 319 -13.13 -7.59 -17.77
CA ASP A 319 -13.12 -6.16 -17.50
C ASP A 319 -12.18 -5.84 -16.34
N LEU A 320 -11.48 -4.72 -16.49
CA LEU A 320 -10.54 -4.20 -15.50
C LEU A 320 -11.01 -2.83 -15.03
N SER A 321 -11.03 -2.61 -13.72
CA SER A 321 -11.45 -1.33 -13.14
C SER A 321 -10.56 -0.94 -11.97
N PHE A 322 -10.30 0.36 -11.83
CA PHE A 322 -9.65 0.90 -10.64
C PHE A 322 -10.67 0.98 -9.50
N VAL A 323 -10.32 0.41 -8.35
CA VAL A 323 -11.19 0.30 -7.19
C VAL A 323 -10.58 1.09 -6.04
N TYR A 324 -11.35 2.04 -5.51
CA TYR A 324 -11.01 2.78 -4.31
C TYR A 324 -11.60 2.03 -3.14
N SER A 325 -10.76 1.69 -2.17
CA SER A 325 -11.18 0.99 -0.96
C SER A 325 -10.68 1.68 0.29
N SER A 326 -11.49 1.61 1.34
CA SER A 326 -11.10 2.02 2.68
C SER A 326 -10.35 0.91 3.40
N PHE A 327 -9.55 1.30 4.41
CA PHE A 327 -8.86 0.35 5.27
C PHE A 327 -9.87 -0.53 6.05
N PRO A 328 -9.67 -1.86 6.06
CA PRO A 328 -10.43 -2.75 6.91
C PRO A 328 -10.29 -2.35 8.38
N LYS A 329 -11.41 -2.30 9.10
CA LYS A 329 -11.39 -2.22 10.58
C LYS A 329 -11.24 -3.63 11.16
N VAL A 330 -10.10 -4.27 10.92
CA VAL A 330 -9.73 -5.52 11.58
C VAL A 330 -8.89 -5.23 12.82
N ILE A 331 -8.91 -6.12 13.81
CA ILE A 331 -7.98 -6.07 14.93
C ILE A 331 -6.66 -6.63 14.41
N PRO A 332 -5.60 -5.80 14.28
CA PRO A 332 -4.34 -6.29 13.74
C PRO A 332 -3.72 -7.30 14.70
N LYS A 333 -3.08 -8.33 14.15
CA LYS A 333 -2.37 -9.37 14.88
C LYS A 333 -0.89 -9.31 14.51
N SER A 334 -0.02 -9.29 15.52
CA SER A 334 1.44 -9.27 15.29
C SER A 334 1.93 -10.69 15.01
N ILE A 335 2.67 -10.88 13.92
CA ILE A 335 3.27 -12.18 13.57
C ILE A 335 4.29 -12.57 14.64
N ASP A 336 5.17 -11.63 15.03
CA ASP A 336 6.23 -11.88 16.01
C ASP A 336 5.67 -12.33 17.37
N LYS A 337 4.62 -11.66 17.87
CA LYS A 337 3.97 -12.07 19.13
C LYS A 337 3.28 -13.43 19.03
N ALA A 338 2.77 -13.80 17.87
CA ALA A 338 2.21 -15.14 17.68
C ALA A 338 3.33 -16.19 17.67
N ARG A 339 4.47 -15.88 17.04
CA ARG A 339 5.66 -16.74 16.98
C ARG A 339 6.31 -16.96 18.35
N GLU A 340 6.30 -15.97 19.24
CA GLU A 340 6.75 -16.10 20.64
C GLU A 340 6.02 -17.21 21.43
N CYS A 341 4.84 -17.67 20.96
CA CYS A 341 4.11 -18.77 21.59
C CYS A 341 4.63 -20.17 21.22
N PHE A 342 5.67 -20.26 20.37
CA PHE A 342 6.18 -21.49 19.78
C PHE A 342 7.71 -21.59 19.93
N GLU A 343 8.23 -22.80 20.02
CA GLU A 343 9.67 -23.07 20.00
C GLU A 343 10.12 -23.51 18.59
N GLY A 344 11.07 -22.78 17.99
CA GLY A 344 11.69 -23.13 16.70
C GLY A 344 10.71 -23.19 15.50
N ALA A 345 10.92 -24.16 14.60
CA ALA A 345 10.15 -24.33 13.35
C ALA A 345 8.67 -24.71 13.55
N SER A 346 8.26 -25.02 14.79
CA SER A 346 6.89 -25.45 15.10
C SER A 346 5.82 -24.40 14.74
N PHE A 347 6.17 -23.11 14.73
CA PHE A 347 5.28 -22.04 14.29
C PHE A 347 4.92 -22.16 12.81
N ASP A 348 5.92 -22.29 11.95
CA ASP A 348 5.73 -22.30 10.49
C ASP A 348 4.97 -23.53 10.02
N ASP A 349 5.18 -24.68 10.67
CA ASP A 349 4.40 -25.89 10.41
C ASP A 349 2.94 -25.71 10.86
N SER A 350 2.72 -25.21 12.07
CA SER A 350 1.38 -25.02 12.63
C SER A 350 0.56 -24.01 11.83
N ILE A 351 1.17 -22.90 11.39
CA ILE A 351 0.48 -21.89 10.58
C ILE A 351 0.21 -22.41 9.17
N SER A 352 1.10 -23.24 8.62
CA SER A 352 0.88 -23.92 7.33
C SER A 352 -0.29 -24.91 7.41
N LYS A 353 -0.39 -25.69 8.49
CA LYS A 353 -1.53 -26.58 8.73
C LYS A 353 -2.83 -25.78 8.87
N LEU A 354 -2.84 -24.71 9.66
CA LEU A 354 -4.02 -23.84 9.82
C LEU A 354 -4.42 -23.20 8.48
N ALA A 355 -3.46 -22.69 7.70
CA ALA A 355 -3.66 -22.15 6.37
C ALA A 355 -4.31 -23.17 5.43
N LYS A 356 -3.89 -24.43 5.50
CA LYS A 356 -4.48 -25.50 4.68
C LYS A 356 -5.93 -25.80 5.08
N ILE A 357 -6.21 -25.92 6.37
CA ILE A 357 -7.59 -26.16 6.84
C ILE A 357 -8.50 -24.98 6.51
N TRP A 358 -8.02 -23.76 6.72
CA TRP A 358 -8.75 -22.55 6.33
C TRP A 358 -9.07 -22.55 4.84
N GLN A 359 -8.09 -22.89 3.99
CA GLN A 359 -8.29 -22.99 2.55
C GLN A 359 -9.41 -23.99 2.20
N ASP A 360 -9.36 -25.20 2.77
CA ASP A 360 -10.32 -26.27 2.51
C ASP A 360 -11.74 -25.90 2.97
N VAL A 361 -11.87 -25.03 3.97
CA VAL A 361 -13.15 -24.58 4.52
C VAL A 361 -13.71 -23.37 3.77
N CYS A 362 -12.84 -22.39 3.49
CA CYS A 362 -13.20 -21.05 3.08
C CYS A 362 -13.07 -20.80 1.57
N THR A 363 -12.47 -21.71 0.82
CA THR A 363 -12.22 -21.56 -0.62
C THR A 363 -12.59 -22.84 -1.36
N ASP A 364 -12.74 -22.74 -2.69
CA ASP A 364 -12.89 -23.89 -3.58
C ASP A 364 -11.59 -24.17 -4.36
N TRP A 365 -10.44 -23.75 -3.83
CA TRP A 365 -9.14 -23.80 -4.51
C TRP A 365 -8.34 -25.05 -4.16
N GLU A 366 -7.63 -25.61 -5.14
CA GLU A 366 -6.80 -26.81 -4.97
C GLU A 366 -5.28 -26.54 -4.92
N GLY A 367 -4.84 -25.34 -5.31
CA GLY A 367 -3.41 -24.97 -5.30
C GLY A 367 -2.88 -24.63 -3.90
N ALA A 368 -1.56 -24.48 -3.75
CA ALA A 368 -0.95 -24.27 -2.44
C ALA A 368 0.20 -23.27 -2.55
N ASN A 369 -0.12 -21.97 -2.41
CA ASN A 369 0.88 -20.90 -2.46
C ASN A 369 0.65 -19.94 -1.27
N GLY A 370 1.71 -19.27 -0.82
CA GLY A 370 1.83 -18.66 0.52
C GLY A 370 0.76 -17.66 0.98
N ALA A 371 -0.16 -17.18 0.13
CA ALA A 371 -1.19 -16.22 0.56
C ALA A 371 -2.16 -16.80 1.60
N ASN A 372 -2.41 -18.12 1.60
CA ASN A 372 -3.22 -18.75 2.65
C ASN A 372 -2.61 -18.49 4.05
N LYS A 373 -1.27 -18.46 4.16
CA LYS A 373 -0.59 -18.10 5.42
C LYS A 373 -0.90 -16.66 5.80
N VAL A 374 -0.86 -15.75 4.83
CA VAL A 374 -1.15 -14.32 5.04
C VAL A 374 -2.63 -14.09 5.44
N MET A 375 -3.55 -14.85 4.84
CA MET A 375 -4.98 -14.81 5.15
C MET A 375 -5.26 -15.29 6.58
N VAL A 376 -4.69 -16.41 7.01
CA VAL A 376 -4.96 -16.94 8.37
C VAL A 376 -4.40 -16.08 9.49
N LEU A 377 -3.41 -15.22 9.22
CA LEU A 377 -2.98 -14.21 10.20
C LEU A 377 -4.11 -13.26 10.61
N ASN A 378 -5.17 -13.15 9.82
CA ASN A 378 -6.32 -12.29 10.07
C ASN A 378 -7.63 -13.05 10.29
N ILE A 379 -7.56 -14.37 10.48
CA ILE A 379 -8.72 -15.20 10.79
C ILE A 379 -9.45 -14.63 12.01
N SER A 380 -10.78 -14.59 11.98
CA SER A 380 -11.55 -14.15 13.15
C SER A 380 -11.33 -15.14 14.31
N GLY A 381 -11.34 -14.66 15.55
CA GLY A 381 -11.19 -15.53 16.72
C GLY A 381 -12.26 -16.64 16.77
N GLU A 382 -13.48 -16.32 16.31
CA GLU A 382 -14.58 -17.27 16.21
C GLU A 382 -14.33 -18.35 15.15
N LEU A 383 -13.91 -17.97 13.93
CA LEU A 383 -13.61 -18.94 12.87
C LEU A 383 -12.43 -19.85 13.27
N CYS A 384 -11.39 -19.28 13.88
CA CYS A 384 -10.25 -20.06 14.35
C CYS A 384 -10.67 -21.08 15.41
N LYS A 385 -11.52 -20.67 16.36
CA LYS A 385 -12.07 -21.56 17.38
C LYS A 385 -12.85 -22.73 16.75
N GLN A 386 -13.75 -22.45 15.80
CA GLN A 386 -14.51 -23.50 15.12
C GLN A 386 -13.61 -24.46 14.32
N ILE A 387 -12.57 -23.94 13.65
CA ILE A 387 -11.56 -24.76 12.97
C ILE A 387 -10.81 -25.66 13.96
N ALA A 388 -10.35 -25.12 15.09
CA ALA A 388 -9.62 -25.88 16.10
C ALA A 388 -10.48 -26.99 16.74
N GLU A 389 -11.75 -26.70 17.05
CA GLU A 389 -12.69 -27.68 17.60
C GLU A 389 -12.99 -28.81 16.61
N GLN A 390 -13.17 -28.47 15.32
CA GLN A 390 -13.45 -29.46 14.29
C GLN A 390 -12.22 -30.31 13.93
N SER A 391 -11.02 -29.72 13.87
CA SER A 391 -9.81 -30.44 13.47
C SER A 391 -9.35 -31.46 14.51
N LYS A 392 -9.67 -31.23 15.81
CA LYS A 392 -9.14 -31.99 16.95
C LYS A 392 -7.61 -32.05 16.98
N ASP A 393 -6.94 -31.12 16.30
CA ASP A 393 -5.48 -31.02 16.24
C ASP A 393 -5.00 -30.01 17.30
N ARG A 394 -4.14 -30.48 18.20
CA ARG A 394 -3.58 -29.67 19.29
C ARG A 394 -2.76 -28.49 18.78
N ASP A 395 -2.02 -28.67 17.69
CA ASP A 395 -1.17 -27.60 17.11
C ASP A 395 -2.04 -26.47 16.56
N ILE A 396 -3.18 -26.81 15.96
CA ILE A 396 -4.16 -25.85 15.45
C ILE A 396 -4.81 -25.07 16.59
N ALA A 397 -5.19 -25.75 17.68
CA ALA A 397 -5.72 -25.08 18.86
C ALA A 397 -4.71 -24.09 19.47
N LEU A 398 -3.45 -24.50 19.60
CA LEU A 398 -2.37 -23.64 20.09
C LEU A 398 -2.12 -22.45 19.16
N MET A 399 -2.14 -22.66 17.84
CA MET A 399 -1.99 -21.57 16.86
C MET A 399 -3.14 -20.57 16.95
N CYS A 400 -4.39 -21.03 17.10
CA CYS A 400 -5.53 -20.14 17.29
C CYS A 400 -5.43 -19.32 18.59
N GLU A 401 -4.95 -19.93 19.68
CA GLU A 401 -4.66 -19.19 20.91
C GLU A 401 -3.54 -18.16 20.74
N ALA A 402 -2.46 -18.51 20.04
CA ALA A 402 -1.35 -17.61 19.76
C ALA A 402 -1.80 -16.41 18.93
N LEU A 403 -2.59 -16.62 17.87
CA LEU A 403 -3.17 -15.56 17.05
C LEU A 403 -4.13 -14.67 17.84
N LYS A 404 -4.85 -15.22 18.83
CA LYS A 404 -5.70 -14.44 19.73
C LYS A 404 -4.87 -13.61 20.71
N LYS A 405 -3.79 -14.16 21.25
CA LYS A 405 -2.86 -13.45 22.16
C LYS A 405 -2.08 -12.35 21.43
N SER A 406 -1.84 -12.51 20.13
CA SER A 406 -1.13 -11.51 19.32
C SER A 406 -2.00 -10.33 18.85
N GLU A 407 -3.30 -10.33 19.20
CA GLU A 407 -4.20 -9.21 18.92
C GLU A 407 -3.70 -7.92 19.57
N ILE A 408 -3.44 -6.93 18.73
CA ILE A 408 -3.01 -5.61 19.16
C ILE A 408 -4.25 -4.83 19.53
N LYS A 409 -4.58 -4.90 20.81
CA LYS A 409 -5.64 -4.08 21.40
C LYS A 409 -5.29 -2.63 21.12
N LYS A 410 -6.13 -1.96 20.34
CA LYS A 410 -6.05 -0.50 20.22
C LYS A 410 -6.00 0.03 21.65
N PRO A 411 -5.00 0.84 22.03
CA PRO A 411 -5.00 1.45 23.34
C PRO A 411 -6.38 2.06 23.49
N LYS A 412 -7.10 1.73 24.57
CA LYS A 412 -8.33 2.43 24.90
C LYS A 412 -7.89 3.87 24.97
N VAL A 413 -8.15 4.62 23.89
CA VAL A 413 -8.04 6.06 23.92
C VAL A 413 -9.05 6.39 24.98
N VAL A 414 -8.56 6.62 26.20
CA VAL A 414 -9.37 7.20 27.27
C VAL A 414 -10.02 8.35 26.54
N LYS A 415 -11.33 8.27 26.32
CA LYS A 415 -12.07 9.37 25.74
C LYS A 415 -11.70 10.50 26.67
N VAL A 416 -10.80 11.38 26.22
CA VAL A 416 -10.54 12.61 26.94
C VAL A 416 -11.88 13.29 26.81
N GLU A 417 -12.71 13.18 27.85
CA GLU A 417 -14.09 13.69 27.86
C GLU A 417 -14.11 15.14 27.42
N ASN A 418 -12.99 15.83 27.60
CA ASN A 418 -12.78 17.16 27.11
C ASN A 418 -12.26 17.19 25.65
N LYS A 419 -13.20 17.17 24.70
CA LYS A 419 -13.00 17.44 23.25
C LYS A 419 -12.07 18.65 23.00
N PHE A 420 -12.11 19.64 23.90
CA PHE A 420 -11.25 20.82 23.90
C PHE A 420 -9.77 20.51 24.16
N LYS A 421 -9.43 19.66 25.14
CA LYS A 421 -8.02 19.26 25.41
C LYS A 421 -7.38 18.61 24.19
N LYS A 422 -8.17 17.84 23.42
CA LYS A 422 -7.72 17.22 22.16
C LYS A 422 -7.51 18.27 21.06
N MET A 423 -8.43 19.22 20.91
CA MET A 423 -8.33 20.32 19.94
C MET A 423 -7.09 21.20 20.21
N VAL A 424 -6.86 21.60 21.46
CA VAL A 424 -5.67 22.38 21.88
C VAL A 424 -4.39 21.60 21.63
N LYS A 425 -4.33 20.31 22.03
CA LYS A 425 -3.12 19.49 21.89
C LYS A 425 -2.71 19.28 20.43
N VAL A 426 -3.67 19.06 19.52
CA VAL A 426 -3.35 18.75 18.12
C VAL A 426 -3.13 20.01 17.29
N LYS A 427 -3.94 21.07 17.46
CA LYS A 427 -3.88 22.25 16.58
C LYS A 427 -3.11 23.43 17.17
N CYS A 428 -3.13 23.68 18.48
CA CYS A 428 -2.42 24.83 19.07
C CYS A 428 -0.92 24.61 19.29
N MET A 429 -0.47 23.38 19.59
CA MET A 429 0.98 23.08 19.66
C MET A 429 1.70 23.37 18.33
N ILE A 430 1.01 23.21 17.20
CA ILE A 430 1.53 23.53 15.87
C ILE A 430 1.57 25.05 15.64
N CYS A 431 0.69 25.82 16.31
CA CYS A 431 0.52 27.25 16.09
C CYS A 431 1.40 28.14 16.97
N HIS A 432 1.95 27.59 18.06
CA HIS A 432 2.76 28.31 19.04
C HIS A 432 4.10 27.62 19.25
N GLN A 433 4.93 27.54 18.21
CA GLN A 433 6.34 27.14 18.31
C GLN A 433 7.19 28.00 19.29
N GLY A 434 6.58 28.92 20.04
CA GLY A 434 7.16 29.61 21.18
C GLY A 434 6.35 29.38 22.47
N SER A 435 6.99 28.74 23.44
CA SER A 435 6.94 29.00 24.90
C SER A 435 5.61 29.12 25.67
N ILE A 436 4.41 28.96 25.09
CA ILE A 436 3.16 29.03 25.86
C ILE A 436 2.84 27.64 26.45
N PRO A 437 2.86 27.46 27.78
CA PRO A 437 2.59 26.16 28.40
C PRO A 437 1.09 25.92 28.48
N PHE A 438 0.51 25.34 27.43
CA PHE A 438 -0.92 25.01 27.29
C PHE A 438 -1.49 24.02 28.32
N PHE A 439 -0.67 23.54 29.24
CA PHE A 439 -1.12 22.69 30.35
C PHE A 439 -1.27 23.46 31.67
N ASP A 440 -0.87 24.74 31.69
CA ASP A 440 -0.98 25.65 32.83
C ASP A 440 -2.09 26.69 32.54
N LYS A 441 -3.20 26.59 33.27
CA LYS A 441 -4.38 27.46 33.07
C LYS A 441 -4.06 28.93 33.31
N GLU A 442 -3.24 29.24 34.32
CA GLU A 442 -2.90 30.62 34.67
C GLU A 442 -2.04 31.26 33.59
N LYS A 443 -1.12 30.49 33.00
CA LYS A 443 -0.29 30.97 31.89
C LYS A 443 -1.05 31.10 30.57
N ILE A 444 -2.07 30.27 30.31
CA ILE A 444 -2.97 30.50 29.17
C ILE A 444 -3.76 31.79 29.38
N LYS A 445 -4.28 31.99 30.59
CA LYS A 445 -5.05 33.19 30.94
C LYS A 445 -4.22 34.46 30.72
N SER A 446 -2.94 34.46 31.07
CA SER A 446 -2.05 35.60 30.83
C SER A 446 -1.74 35.88 29.35
N HIS A 447 -1.93 34.91 28.45
CA HIS A 447 -1.73 35.05 27.00
C HIS A 447 -3.04 35.09 26.20
N LYS A 448 -4.20 35.21 26.87
CA LYS A 448 -5.53 35.14 26.26
C LYS A 448 -5.70 36.02 25.03
N ASP A 449 -5.37 37.31 25.16
CA ASP A 449 -5.61 38.29 24.10
C ASP A 449 -4.70 38.07 22.89
N GLU A 450 -3.46 37.64 23.14
CA GLU A 450 -2.53 37.26 22.08
C GLU A 450 -3.08 36.07 21.28
N ILE A 451 -3.54 35.03 21.96
CA ILE A 451 -4.07 33.83 21.31
C ILE A 451 -5.33 34.16 20.50
N LEU A 452 -6.27 34.94 21.07
CA LEU A 452 -7.47 35.40 20.35
C LEU A 452 -7.14 36.24 19.12
N LYS A 453 -6.14 37.13 19.24
CA LYS A 453 -5.66 37.95 18.11
C LYS A 453 -5.14 37.07 16.97
N ARG A 454 -4.33 36.05 17.27
CA ARG A 454 -3.79 35.13 16.25
C ARG A 454 -4.87 34.29 15.56
N ILE A 455 -5.85 33.80 16.32
CA ILE A 455 -6.96 32.98 15.80
C ILE A 455 -7.85 33.78 14.82
N ASN A 456 -8.06 35.06 15.12
CA ASN A 456 -8.96 35.91 14.35
C ASN A 456 -8.26 36.75 13.26
N SER A 457 -6.93 36.84 13.29
CA SER A 457 -6.18 37.63 12.31
C SER A 457 -6.18 36.98 10.92
N LYS A 458 -6.27 37.83 9.88
CA LYS A 458 -6.00 37.47 8.48
C LYS A 458 -4.59 37.84 8.04
N ASP A 459 -3.86 38.61 8.86
CA ASP A 459 -2.50 39.04 8.58
C ASP A 459 -1.55 37.83 8.66
N SER A 460 -0.83 37.54 7.58
CA SER A 460 0.10 36.41 7.50
C SER A 460 1.22 36.43 8.54
N SER A 461 1.57 37.60 9.09
CA SER A 461 2.58 37.76 10.14
C SER A 461 2.07 37.45 11.55
N ILE A 462 0.74 37.44 11.75
CA ILE A 462 0.09 37.30 13.06
C ILE A 462 -0.80 36.04 13.11
N ARG A 463 -1.39 35.64 11.99
CA ARG A 463 -2.35 34.54 11.90
C ARG A 463 -1.70 33.19 12.16
N MET A 464 -2.53 32.20 12.44
CA MET A 464 -2.11 30.81 12.57
C MET A 464 -1.41 30.33 11.27
N PRO A 465 -0.30 29.56 11.35
CA PRO A 465 0.38 29.03 10.17
C PRO A 465 -0.58 28.19 9.32
N LEU A 466 -0.33 28.15 8.01
CA LEU A 466 -1.26 27.68 6.96
C LEU A 466 -1.80 26.23 7.11
N GLY A 467 -1.28 25.41 8.04
CA GLY A 467 -1.80 24.08 8.39
C GLY A 467 -2.70 24.04 9.64
N GLY A 468 -2.98 25.19 10.26
CA GLY A 468 -3.63 25.28 11.58
C GLY A 468 -4.93 26.10 11.64
N GLU A 469 -5.45 26.60 10.52
CA GLU A 469 -6.67 27.42 10.55
C GLU A 469 -7.86 26.66 11.17
N LEU A 470 -8.46 27.25 12.20
CA LEU A 470 -9.64 26.73 12.88
C LEU A 470 -10.90 27.02 12.05
N SER A 471 -11.84 26.07 12.01
CA SER A 471 -13.19 26.29 11.48
C SER A 471 -13.92 27.38 12.27
N LYS A 472 -15.02 27.94 11.74
CA LYS A 472 -15.81 28.96 12.45
C LYS A 472 -16.31 28.47 13.82
N GLU A 473 -16.75 27.21 13.86
CA GLU A 473 -17.22 26.53 15.07
C GLU A 473 -16.06 26.33 16.05
N GLU A 474 -14.90 25.87 15.57
CA GLU A 474 -13.69 25.71 16.39
C GLU A 474 -13.22 27.04 16.97
N LYS A 475 -13.25 28.14 16.20
CA LYS A 475 -12.94 29.49 16.70
C LYS A 475 -13.88 29.94 17.80
N LYS A 476 -15.19 29.66 17.65
CA LYS A 476 -16.21 29.98 18.64
C LYS A 476 -16.02 29.18 19.93
N GLU A 477 -15.81 27.86 19.81
CA GLU A 477 -15.51 26.99 20.96
C GLU A 477 -14.25 27.45 21.70
N PHE A 478 -13.19 27.80 20.96
CA PHE A 478 -11.93 28.27 21.53
C PHE A 478 -12.07 29.60 22.26
N SER A 479 -12.82 30.54 21.67
CA SER A 479 -13.06 31.86 22.27
C SER A 479 -13.89 31.77 23.55
N ASN A 480 -14.93 30.94 23.56
CA ASN A 480 -15.76 30.70 24.75
C ASN A 480 -14.92 30.14 25.91
N TYR A 481 -14.04 29.18 25.61
CA TYR A 481 -13.15 28.63 26.63
C TYR A 481 -12.20 29.68 27.20
N LEU A 482 -11.51 30.44 26.34
CA LEU A 482 -10.60 31.49 26.80
C LEU A 482 -11.30 32.58 27.60
N ASN A 483 -12.60 32.81 27.35
CA ASN A 483 -13.43 33.70 28.15
C ASN A 483 -13.88 33.09 29.49
N SER A 484 -13.85 31.77 29.63
CA SER A 484 -14.19 31.06 30.87
C SER A 484 -13.00 30.84 31.82
N LEU A 485 -11.78 31.08 31.35
CA LEU A 485 -10.56 31.14 32.18
C LEU A 485 -10.47 32.49 32.89
#